data_AF-A0A1G9BPT9-F1
#
_entry.id   AF-A0A1G9BPT9-F1
#
_cell.length_a   1.000
_cell.length_b   1.000
_cell.length_c   1.000
_cell.angle_alpha   90.00
_cell.angle_beta   90.00
_cell.angle_gamma   90.00
#
_symmetry.space_group_name_H-M   'P 1'
#
loop_
_entity.id
_entity.type
_entity.pdbx_description
1 polymer ?
#
loop_
_entity_poly.entity_id
_entity_poly.type
_entity_poly.pdbx_seq_one_letter_code
_entity_poly.pdbx_strand_id
1 'polypeptide(L)'
;MIDRLTQFERVVRVAKNVGATLDKADRRTAHPFDERNIHTDISSVSLKLFDNGHFSQATFEAFKLLEHRIRMLSGLEETGFSLMMNAFNEGGPKIALTDLITISDKDEQKGFRHIFAGALAGIRNPRGHDIRVDPIDLCLDHLSVASVLLRTLEARKSPPA
;
A
#
# COMPACT_ATOMS: atom_id res chain seq x y z
N MET A 1 -19.55 -32.46 38.04
CA MET A 1 -18.66 -32.56 36.87
C MET A 1 -19.45 -32.05 35.68
N ILE A 2 -19.13 -30.86 35.16
CA ILE A 2 -19.89 -30.28 34.04
C ILE A 2 -19.55 -31.10 32.79
N ASP A 3 -20.57 -31.68 32.18
CA ASP A 3 -20.45 -32.45 30.94
C ASP A 3 -19.91 -31.55 29.82
N ARG A 4 -18.78 -31.96 29.23
CA ARG A 4 -18.08 -31.19 28.19
C ARG A 4 -18.96 -30.99 26.96
N LEU A 5 -19.88 -31.91 26.69
CA LEU A 5 -20.84 -31.79 25.60
C LEU A 5 -21.83 -30.65 25.87
N THR A 6 -22.36 -30.56 27.09
CA THR A 6 -23.26 -29.46 27.49
C THR A 6 -22.58 -28.08 27.43
N GLN A 7 -21.29 -28.00 27.75
CA GLN A 7 -20.50 -26.76 27.62
C GLN A 7 -20.29 -26.38 26.14
N PHE A 8 -19.97 -27.36 25.30
CA PHE A 8 -19.80 -27.16 23.86
C PHE A 8 -21.11 -26.73 23.18
N GLU A 9 -22.23 -27.40 23.47
CA GLU A 9 -23.55 -27.05 22.94
C GLU A 9 -23.96 -25.63 23.30
N ARG A 10 -23.63 -25.18 24.53
CA ARG A 10 -23.88 -23.81 24.96
C ARG A 10 -23.09 -22.79 24.14
N VAL A 11 -21.82 -23.05 23.89
CA VAL A 11 -20.96 -22.19 23.07
C VAL A 11 -21.48 -22.13 21.64
N VAL A 12 -21.84 -23.27 21.04
CA VAL A 12 -22.38 -23.33 19.67
C VAL A 12 -23.74 -22.61 19.56
N ARG A 13 -24.61 -22.77 20.56
CA ARG A 13 -25.94 -22.10 20.56
C ARG A 13 -25.82 -20.59 20.71
N VAL A 14 -24.84 -20.11 21.46
CA VAL A 14 -24.50 -18.67 21.55
C VAL A 14 -23.89 -18.18 20.23
N ALA A 15 -22.99 -18.96 19.61
CA ALA A 15 -22.37 -18.63 18.33
C ALA A 15 -23.37 -18.57 17.16
N LYS A 16 -24.46 -19.35 17.21
CA LYS A 16 -25.52 -19.34 16.17
C LYS A 16 -26.17 -17.96 16.00
N ASN A 17 -26.16 -17.13 17.04
CA ASN A 17 -26.68 -15.76 16.99
C ASN A 17 -25.62 -14.72 16.59
N VAL A 18 -24.33 -15.07 16.56
CA VAL A 18 -23.25 -14.21 16.06
C VAL A 18 -23.31 -14.10 14.53
N GLY A 19 -23.84 -15.14 13.86
CA GLY A 19 -24.19 -15.09 12.43
C GLY A 19 -25.54 -14.42 12.15
N ALA A 20 -26.50 -14.44 13.09
CA ALA A 20 -27.83 -13.86 12.88
C ALA A 20 -27.84 -12.32 12.87
N THR A 21 -26.77 -11.68 13.35
CA THR A 21 -26.53 -10.24 13.14
C THR A 21 -26.06 -9.89 11.73
N LEU A 22 -25.74 -10.88 10.88
CA LEU A 22 -25.40 -10.66 9.47
C LEU A 22 -26.65 -10.44 8.59
N ASP A 23 -27.84 -10.80 9.07
CA ASP A 23 -29.11 -10.69 8.31
C ASP A 23 -29.86 -9.36 8.52
N LYS A 24 -29.24 -8.33 9.11
CA LYS A 24 -29.87 -7.01 9.33
C LYS A 24 -29.12 -5.78 8.82
N ALA A 25 -28.20 -5.95 7.86
CA ALA A 25 -27.64 -4.83 7.14
C ALA A 25 -27.46 -5.14 5.66
N ASP A 26 -28.56 -5.09 4.91
CA ASP A 26 -28.56 -4.83 3.47
C ASP A 26 -28.15 -3.36 3.17
N ARG A 27 -27.11 -2.89 3.87
CA ARG A 27 -26.25 -1.82 3.40
C ARG A 27 -25.04 -2.57 2.88
N ARG A 28 -24.89 -2.66 1.55
CA ARG A 28 -23.56 -2.90 0.98
C ARG A 28 -22.67 -1.74 1.44
N THR A 29 -22.09 -1.85 2.63
CA THR A 29 -20.96 -1.00 3.02
C THR A 29 -19.92 -1.26 1.96
N ALA A 30 -19.53 -0.21 1.25
CA ALA A 30 -18.58 -0.35 0.15
C ALA A 30 -17.31 -1.01 0.68
N HIS A 31 -16.62 -1.79 -0.15
CA HIS A 31 -15.40 -2.43 0.31
C HIS A 31 -14.42 -1.34 0.76
N PRO A 32 -13.62 -1.51 1.85
CA PRO A 32 -12.69 -0.46 2.29
C PRO A 32 -11.75 0.03 1.19
N PHE A 33 -11.43 -0.82 0.21
CA PHE A 33 -10.63 -0.42 -0.96
C PHE A 33 -11.40 0.52 -1.89
N ASP A 34 -12.71 0.31 -2.07
CA ASP A 34 -13.59 1.19 -2.83
C ASP A 34 -13.77 2.53 -2.09
N GLU A 35 -14.03 2.47 -0.78
CA GLU A 35 -14.21 3.66 0.07
C GLU A 35 -12.97 4.57 0.09
N ARG A 36 -11.78 3.97 0.11
CA ARG A 36 -10.50 4.70 0.08
C ARG A 36 -10.00 4.99 -1.34
N ASN A 37 -10.72 4.56 -2.38
CA ASN A 37 -10.29 4.66 -3.78
C ASN A 37 -8.84 4.15 -3.95
N ILE A 38 -8.58 2.92 -3.49
CA ILE A 38 -7.26 2.30 -3.63
C ILE A 38 -6.99 2.03 -5.12
N HIS A 39 -5.77 2.32 -5.56
CA HIS A 39 -5.38 2.16 -6.96
C HIS A 39 -5.59 0.72 -7.43
N THR A 40 -6.01 0.51 -8.67
CA THR A 40 -6.32 -0.84 -9.21
C THR A 40 -5.12 -1.78 -9.15
N ASP A 41 -3.94 -1.28 -9.50
CA ASP A 41 -2.72 -2.07 -9.49
C ASP A 41 -2.27 -2.40 -8.06
N ILE A 42 -2.45 -1.49 -7.11
CA ILE A 42 -2.23 -1.76 -5.68
C ILE A 42 -3.24 -2.81 -5.20
N SER A 43 -4.51 -2.69 -5.61
CA SER A 43 -5.55 -3.66 -5.30
C SER A 43 -5.20 -5.06 -5.81
N SER A 44 -4.61 -5.16 -7.00
CA SER A 44 -4.23 -6.44 -7.61
C SER A 44 -3.25 -7.28 -6.78
N VAL A 45 -2.38 -6.63 -5.99
CA VAL A 45 -1.38 -7.31 -5.15
C VAL A 45 -1.77 -7.37 -3.67
N SER A 46 -2.64 -6.47 -3.21
CA SER A 46 -2.93 -6.30 -1.78
C SER A 46 -4.32 -6.77 -1.35
N LEU A 47 -5.32 -6.80 -2.24
CA LEU A 47 -6.72 -7.05 -1.86
C LEU A 47 -6.89 -8.42 -1.21
N LYS A 48 -6.44 -9.49 -1.86
CA LYS A 48 -6.55 -10.85 -1.31
C LYS A 48 -5.81 -11.01 0.02
N LEU A 49 -4.68 -10.32 0.21
CA LEU A 49 -3.95 -10.36 1.48
C LEU A 49 -4.74 -9.63 2.56
N PHE A 50 -5.30 -8.46 2.24
CA PHE A 50 -6.12 -7.68 3.14
C PHE A 50 -7.37 -8.44 3.60
N ASP A 51 -8.12 -9.05 2.67
CA ASP A 51 -9.35 -9.79 2.97
C ASP A 51 -9.10 -11.02 3.87
N ASN A 52 -7.89 -11.57 3.82
CA ASN A 52 -7.46 -12.68 4.66
C ASN A 52 -6.79 -12.24 5.98
N GLY A 53 -6.80 -10.94 6.29
CA GLY A 53 -6.23 -10.39 7.53
C GLY A 53 -4.70 -10.24 7.53
N HIS A 54 -4.04 -10.37 6.37
CA HIS A 54 -2.59 -10.23 6.23
C HIS A 54 -2.17 -8.78 5.96
N PHE A 55 -2.57 -7.86 6.83
CA PHE A 55 -2.43 -6.41 6.65
C PHE A 55 -0.98 -5.92 6.42
N SER A 56 -0.02 -6.46 7.17
CA SER A 56 1.39 -6.11 6.97
C SER A 56 1.94 -6.59 5.63
N GLN A 57 1.51 -7.77 5.18
CA GLN A 57 1.92 -8.30 3.88
C GLN A 57 1.23 -7.55 2.74
N ALA A 58 -0.06 -7.21 2.89
CA ALA A 58 -0.79 -6.37 1.94
C ALA A 58 -0.09 -5.03 1.72
N THR A 59 0.36 -4.40 2.82
CA THR A 59 1.15 -3.16 2.77
C THR A 59 2.51 -3.40 2.11
N PHE A 60 3.23 -4.46 2.49
CA PHE A 60 4.55 -4.76 1.93
C PHE A 60 4.49 -4.97 0.40
N GLU A 61 3.55 -5.78 -0.08
CA GLU A 61 3.40 -6.07 -1.51
C GLU A 61 3.00 -4.83 -2.33
N ALA A 62 2.18 -3.92 -1.77
CA ALA A 62 1.86 -2.65 -2.41
C ALA A 62 3.10 -1.80 -2.71
N PHE A 63 3.97 -1.61 -1.70
CA PHE A 63 5.19 -0.83 -1.87
C PHE A 63 6.28 -1.56 -2.67
N LYS A 64 6.29 -2.90 -2.63
CA LYS A 64 7.16 -3.71 -3.49
C LYS A 64 6.78 -3.58 -4.96
N LEU A 65 5.48 -3.54 -5.28
CA LEU A 65 5.01 -3.23 -6.63
C LEU A 65 5.47 -1.84 -7.09
N LEU A 66 5.34 -0.83 -6.23
CA LEU A 66 5.80 0.53 -6.51
C LEU A 66 7.31 0.58 -6.80
N GLU A 67 8.11 -0.03 -5.94
CA GLU A 67 9.56 -0.17 -6.11
C GLU A 67 9.90 -0.85 -7.45
N HIS A 68 9.22 -1.94 -7.76
CA HIS A 68 9.42 -2.68 -9.00
C HIS A 68 9.11 -1.82 -10.22
N ARG A 69 8.01 -1.05 -10.20
CA ARG A 69 7.61 -0.16 -11.31
C ARG A 69 8.66 0.92 -11.55
N ILE A 70 9.17 1.52 -10.48
CA ILE A 70 10.22 2.55 -10.55
C ILE A 70 11.52 1.98 -11.09
N ARG A 71 11.89 0.77 -10.66
CA ARG A 71 13.07 0.07 -11.18
C ARG A 71 12.97 -0.17 -12.69
N MET A 72 11.83 -0.68 -13.15
CA MET A 72 11.58 -0.93 -14.58
C MET A 72 11.61 0.36 -15.42
N LEU A 73 11.08 1.47 -14.89
CA LEU A 73 11.04 2.74 -15.60
C LEU A 73 12.40 3.46 -15.61
N SER A 74 13.18 3.34 -14.53
CA SER A 74 14.48 4.02 -14.41
C SER A 74 15.64 3.24 -15.05
N GLY A 75 15.49 1.92 -15.20
CA GLY A 75 16.56 1.04 -15.68
C GLY A 75 17.71 0.85 -14.68
N LEU A 76 17.53 1.28 -13.42
CA LEU A 76 18.52 1.13 -12.36
C LEU A 76 18.41 -0.27 -11.73
N GLU A 77 19.51 -0.82 -11.23
CA GLU A 77 19.52 -2.12 -10.51
C GLU A 77 19.40 -1.96 -8.98
N GLU A 78 19.41 -0.73 -8.51
CA GLU A 78 19.32 -0.40 -7.08
C GLU A 78 17.93 -0.74 -6.48
N THR A 79 17.85 -0.71 -5.15
CA THR A 79 16.62 -0.99 -4.39
C THR A 79 16.41 0.02 -3.27
N GLY A 80 15.19 0.06 -2.75
CA GLY A 80 14.79 0.86 -1.60
C GLY A 80 15.15 2.34 -1.74
N PHE A 81 15.80 2.88 -0.71
CA PHE A 81 16.14 4.30 -0.60
C PHE A 81 17.03 4.78 -1.75
N SER A 82 18.08 4.02 -2.09
CA SER A 82 19.05 4.40 -3.14
C SER A 82 18.35 4.56 -4.48
N LEU A 83 17.51 3.59 -4.85
CA LEU A 83 16.73 3.61 -6.08
C LEU A 83 15.91 4.90 -6.19
N MET A 84 15.20 5.28 -5.13
CA MET A 84 14.35 6.48 -5.16
C MET A 84 15.18 7.76 -5.29
N MET A 85 16.30 7.84 -4.58
CA MET A 85 17.18 9.02 -4.63
C MET A 85 17.79 9.22 -6.03
N ASN A 86 18.15 8.12 -6.71
CA ASN A 86 18.78 8.18 -8.02
C ASN A 86 17.77 8.26 -9.16
N ALA A 87 16.62 7.58 -9.08
CA ALA A 87 15.60 7.60 -10.12
C ALA A 87 15.01 9.00 -10.33
N PHE A 88 14.73 9.72 -9.23
CA PHE A 88 14.06 11.02 -9.25
C PHE A 88 15.00 12.21 -9.07
N ASN A 89 16.32 12.05 -9.25
CA ASN A 89 17.27 13.14 -9.06
C ASN A 89 17.05 14.31 -10.04
N GLU A 90 16.68 15.49 -9.55
CA GLU A 90 16.44 16.69 -10.36
C GLU A 90 17.65 17.16 -11.17
N GLY A 91 18.88 16.77 -10.79
CA GLY A 91 20.11 17.09 -11.52
C GLY A 91 20.37 16.18 -12.74
N GLY A 92 19.61 15.09 -12.90
CA GLY A 92 19.75 14.14 -14.00
C GLY A 92 18.77 12.97 -13.85
N PRO A 93 17.45 13.22 -13.95
CA PRO A 93 16.47 12.24 -13.54
C PRO A 93 16.36 11.11 -14.57
N LYS A 94 16.26 9.88 -14.07
CA LYS A 94 15.82 8.75 -14.89
C LYS A 94 14.30 8.76 -15.06
N ILE A 95 13.60 9.35 -14.10
CA ILE A 95 12.15 9.56 -14.11
C ILE A 95 11.86 11.01 -13.75
N ALA A 96 11.30 11.76 -14.70
CA ALA A 96 10.85 13.13 -14.50
C ALA A 96 9.36 13.14 -14.12
N LEU A 97 9.03 13.61 -12.92
CA LEU A 97 7.65 13.79 -12.46
C LEU A 97 7.08 15.15 -12.91
N THR A 98 7.95 16.14 -13.08
CA THR A 98 7.63 17.49 -13.55
C THR A 98 8.42 17.82 -14.82
N ASP A 99 8.18 18.99 -15.42
CA ASP A 99 8.90 19.42 -16.62
C ASP A 99 10.33 19.93 -16.31
N LEU A 100 10.66 20.13 -15.02
CA LEU A 100 11.99 20.55 -14.51
C LEU A 100 12.51 21.88 -15.08
N ILE A 101 11.60 22.72 -15.56
CA ILE A 101 11.92 24.02 -16.17
C ILE A 101 12.04 25.07 -15.07
N THR A 102 11.04 25.15 -14.20
CA THR A 102 10.97 26.17 -13.15
C THR A 102 11.65 25.72 -11.86
N ILE A 103 11.91 26.66 -10.95
CA ILE A 103 12.36 26.35 -9.59
C ILE A 103 11.31 25.49 -8.87
N SER A 104 10.02 25.83 -9.03
CA SER A 104 8.92 25.07 -8.45
C SER A 104 8.90 23.62 -8.96
N ASP A 105 9.15 23.40 -10.26
CA ASP A 105 9.17 22.05 -10.85
C ASP A 105 10.27 21.19 -10.22
N LYS A 106 11.44 21.80 -10.00
CA LYS A 106 12.60 21.13 -9.39
C LYS A 106 12.37 20.85 -7.92
N ASP A 107 11.75 21.78 -7.21
CA ASP A 107 11.41 21.61 -5.79
C ASP A 107 10.34 20.52 -5.60
N GLU A 108 9.33 20.47 -6.47
CA GLU A 108 8.32 19.41 -6.45
C GLU A 108 8.92 18.04 -6.76
N GLN A 109 9.74 17.93 -7.82
CA GLN A 109 10.50 16.71 -8.13
C GLN A 109 11.31 16.24 -6.92
N LYS A 110 12.06 17.16 -6.31
CA LYS A 110 12.89 16.89 -5.12
C LYS A 110 12.04 16.47 -3.93
N GLY A 111 10.90 17.11 -3.72
CA GLY A 111 9.95 16.76 -2.66
C GLY A 111 9.45 15.33 -2.83
N PHE A 112 8.95 14.98 -4.01
CA PHE A 112 8.51 13.62 -4.29
C PHE A 112 9.65 12.60 -4.18
N ARG A 113 10.87 12.91 -4.66
CA ARG A 113 12.04 12.05 -4.44
C ARG A 113 12.17 11.64 -2.97
N HIS A 114 12.07 12.60 -2.05
CA HIS A 114 12.15 12.34 -0.62
C HIS A 114 10.94 11.58 -0.07
N ILE A 115 9.73 11.86 -0.56
CA ILE A 115 8.52 11.13 -0.16
C ILE A 115 8.61 9.66 -0.60
N PHE A 116 9.00 9.37 -1.84
CA PHE A 116 9.22 8.01 -2.32
C PHE A 116 10.28 7.30 -1.48
N ALA A 117 11.45 7.93 -1.29
CA ALA A 117 12.54 7.35 -0.51
C ALA A 117 12.12 7.07 0.94
N GLY A 118 11.44 8.02 1.58
CA GLY A 118 10.92 7.89 2.95
C GLY A 118 9.84 6.83 3.09
N ALA A 119 8.94 6.71 2.11
CA ALA A 119 7.90 5.70 2.13
C ALA A 119 8.51 4.28 2.03
N LEU A 120 9.49 4.06 1.16
CA LEU A 120 10.16 2.76 1.07
C LEU A 120 10.98 2.47 2.33
N ALA A 121 11.72 3.44 2.85
CA ALA A 121 12.55 3.27 4.04
C ALA A 121 11.73 3.09 5.33
N GLY A 122 10.65 3.86 5.52
CA GLY A 122 9.87 3.92 6.75
C GLY A 122 8.67 2.98 6.77
N ILE A 123 8.06 2.69 5.61
CA ILE A 123 6.86 1.84 5.53
C ILE A 123 7.24 0.44 5.04
N ARG A 124 7.87 0.33 3.87
CA ARG A 124 8.12 -0.98 3.25
C ARG A 124 9.20 -1.77 3.99
N ASN A 125 10.36 -1.17 4.23
CA ASN A 125 11.53 -1.89 4.75
C ASN A 125 11.27 -2.57 6.10
N PRO A 126 10.63 -1.92 7.11
CA PRO A 126 10.37 -2.62 8.36
C PRO A 126 9.47 -3.84 8.21
N ARG A 127 8.55 -3.86 7.23
CA ARG A 127 7.70 -5.02 6.93
C ARG A 127 8.42 -6.13 6.16
N GLY A 128 9.55 -5.82 5.52
CA GLY A 128 10.40 -6.79 4.83
C GLY A 128 11.53 -7.35 5.68
N HIS A 129 11.87 -6.69 6.80
CA HIS A 129 13.00 -7.08 7.66
C HIS A 129 12.57 -7.53 9.07
N ASP A 130 11.44 -7.02 9.58
CA ASP A 130 10.93 -7.35 10.90
C ASP A 130 9.63 -8.17 10.82
N ILE A 131 9.32 -8.92 11.88
CA ILE A 131 7.99 -9.51 12.07
C ILE A 131 7.08 -8.41 12.64
N ARG A 132 6.19 -7.88 11.80
CA ARG A 132 5.22 -6.84 12.18
C ARG A 132 3.78 -7.29 11.91
N VAL A 133 2.87 -6.80 12.75
CA VAL A 133 1.43 -6.94 12.59
C VAL A 133 0.84 -5.53 12.60
N ASP A 134 0.27 -5.14 11.45
CA ASP A 134 -0.41 -3.87 11.31
C ASP A 134 -1.89 -3.99 11.65
N PRO A 135 -2.47 -3.00 12.34
CA PRO A 135 -3.92 -2.88 12.41
C PRO A 135 -4.50 -2.53 11.02
N ILE A 136 -5.78 -2.82 10.84
CA ILE A 136 -6.51 -2.61 9.58
C ILE A 136 -6.41 -1.17 9.07
N ASP A 137 -6.60 -0.18 9.96
CA ASP A 137 -6.59 1.25 9.58
C ASP A 137 -5.23 1.69 9.06
N LEU A 138 -4.15 1.28 9.74
CA LEU A 138 -2.79 1.59 9.33
C LEU A 138 -2.46 0.97 7.96
N CYS A 139 -2.96 -0.23 7.68
CA CYS A 139 -2.81 -0.83 6.37
C CYS A 139 -3.54 -0.02 5.29
N LEU A 140 -4.80 0.36 5.51
CA LEU A 140 -5.56 1.17 4.56
C LEU A 140 -4.91 2.54 4.31
N ASP A 141 -4.36 3.18 5.34
CA ASP A 141 -3.63 4.43 5.21
C ASP A 141 -2.37 4.26 4.35
N HIS A 142 -1.59 3.20 4.59
CA HIS A 142 -0.43 2.89 3.76
C HIS A 142 -0.79 2.53 2.31
N LEU A 143 -1.86 1.77 2.09
CA LEU A 143 -2.36 1.48 0.74
C LEU A 143 -2.82 2.74 0.02
N SER A 144 -3.39 3.70 0.75
CA SER A 144 -3.76 5.02 0.22
C SER A 144 -2.52 5.83 -0.17
N VAL A 145 -1.47 5.83 0.65
CA VAL A 145 -0.17 6.44 0.32
C VAL A 145 0.44 5.78 -0.92
N ALA A 146 0.49 4.45 -0.98
CA ALA A 146 1.00 3.73 -2.16
C ALA A 146 0.21 4.08 -3.43
N SER A 147 -1.12 4.24 -3.29
CA SER A 147 -1.99 4.64 -4.40
C SER A 147 -1.72 6.06 -4.89
N VAL A 148 -1.48 7.02 -3.98
CA VAL A 148 -1.07 8.38 -4.36
C VAL A 148 0.25 8.35 -5.12
N LEU A 149 1.25 7.66 -4.58
CA LEU A 149 2.58 7.58 -5.20
C LEU A 149 2.56 6.90 -6.57
N LEU A 150 1.76 5.85 -6.75
CA LEU A 150 1.63 5.20 -8.04
C LEU A 150 0.97 6.12 -9.07
N ARG A 151 -0.09 6.85 -8.70
CA ARG A 151 -0.72 7.85 -9.58
C ARG A 151 0.25 8.98 -9.95
N THR A 152 1.04 9.46 -9.00
CA THR A 152 2.11 10.44 -9.27
C THR A 152 3.12 9.90 -10.28
N LEU A 153 3.53 8.64 -10.15
CA LEU A 153 4.45 7.98 -11.08
C LEU A 153 3.84 7.77 -12.48
N GLU A 154 2.55 7.49 -12.56
CA GLU A 154 1.83 7.34 -13.83
C GLU A 154 1.68 8.67 -14.56
N ALA A 155 1.49 9.77 -13.82
CA ALA A 155 1.42 11.13 -14.34
C ALA A 155 2.79 11.73 -14.73
N ARG A 156 3.89 10.95 -14.64
CA ARG A 156 5.24 11.38 -15.00
C ARG A 156 5.31 11.97 -16.41
N LYS A 157 6.29 12.84 -16.62
CA LYS A 157 6.61 13.38 -17.93
C LYS A 157 7.48 12.41 -18.72
N SER A 158 7.39 12.48 -20.04
CA SER A 158 8.36 11.77 -20.89
C SER A 158 9.75 12.36 -20.62
N PRO A 159 10.83 11.55 -20.67
CA PRO A 159 12.17 12.09 -20.53
C PRO A 159 12.37 13.22 -21.56
N PRO A 160 12.95 14.37 -21.18
CA PRO A 160 13.38 15.34 -22.18
C PRO A 160 14.34 14.63 -23.15
N ALA A 161 14.08 14.80 -24.44
CA ALA A 161 14.87 14.23 -25.53
C ALA A 161 16.30 14.77 -25.53
#